data_AF-A0A519GMP2-F1
#
_entry.id   AF-A0A519GMP2-F1
#
_cell.length_a   1.000
_cell.length_b   1.000
_cell.length_c   1.000
_cell.angle_alpha   90.00
_cell.angle_beta   90.00
_cell.angle_gamma   90.00
#
_symmetry.space_group_name_H-M   'P 1'
#
loop_
_entity.id
_entity.type
_entity.pdbx_description
1 polymer ?
#
loop_
_entity_poly.entity_id
_entity_poly.type
_entity_poly.pdbx_seq_one_letter_code
_entity_poly.pdbx_strand_id
1 'polypeptide(L)' 'MVKFFMRAGSDVEPMPDWDVYACDSFGRPSHLIGGVMGAARTREDALAIFLTMNPEIPGRFVWVG' A
#
# COMPACT_ATOMS: atom_id res chain seq x y z
N MET A 1 4.52 19.69 -17.35
CA MET A 1 5.66 19.83 -16.41
C MET A 1 5.08 19.94 -15.01
N VAL A 2 5.05 18.84 -14.25
CA VAL A 2 4.47 18.83 -12.90
C VAL A 2 5.60 19.20 -11.91
N LYS A 3 5.36 20.21 -11.07
CA LYS A 3 6.29 20.65 -10.02
C LYS A 3 5.96 19.94 -8.72
N PHE A 4 6.93 19.22 -8.17
CA PHE A 4 6.85 18.67 -6.81
C PHE A 4 7.57 19.62 -5.85
N PHE A 5 6.91 19.98 -4.76
CA PHE A 5 7.51 20.76 -3.67
C PHE A 5 7.94 19.79 -2.57
N MET A 6 9.24 19.52 -2.45
CA MET A 6 9.78 18.84 -1.28
C MET A 6 9.92 19.84 -0.14
N ARG A 7 9.24 19.59 0.99
CA ARG A 7 9.50 20.29 2.25
C ARG A 7 10.64 19.54 2.94
N ALA A 8 11.80 20.18 3.03
CA ALA A 8 12.99 19.61 3.68
C ALA A 8 12.72 19.42 5.18
N GLY A 9 12.55 18.16 5.58
CA GLY A 9 12.65 17.65 6.95
C GLY A 9 13.37 16.31 6.87
N SER A 10 14.37 16.08 7.72
CA SER A 10 15.30 14.96 7.66
C SER A 10 14.71 13.57 7.98
N ASP A 11 13.40 13.48 8.23
CA ASP A 11 12.71 12.26 8.67
C ASP A 11 11.42 12.00 7.87
N VAL A 12 11.39 12.39 6.59
CA VAL A 12 10.25 12.05 5.73
C VAL A 12 10.47 10.64 5.18
N GLU A 13 9.91 9.64 5.85
CA GLU A 13 9.80 8.32 5.23
C GLU A 13 9.04 8.47 3.89
N PRO A 14 9.54 7.86 2.81
CA PRO A 14 8.86 7.92 1.52
C PRO A 14 7.45 7.33 1.68
N MET A 15 6.44 8.12 1.34
CA MET A 15 5.06 7.66 1.37
C MET A 15 4.86 6.59 0.31
N PRO A 16 4.14 5.49 0.62
CA PRO A 16 3.81 4.50 -0.37
C PRO A 16 2.89 5.07 -1.46
N ASP A 17 3.02 4.53 -2.67
CA ASP A 17 2.11 4.88 -3.77
C ASP A 17 0.72 4.24 -3.57
N TRP A 18 0.69 3.12 -2.84
CA TRP A 18 -0.51 2.36 -2.51
C TRP A 18 -0.46 1.92 -1.05
N ASP A 19 -1.46 2.31 -0.27
CA ASP A 19 -1.63 1.83 1.11
C ASP A 19 -2.33 0.47 1.10
N VAL A 20 -1.91 -0.45 1.96
CA VAL A 20 -2.48 -1.79 2.08
C VAL A 20 -3.08 -1.99 3.46
N TYR A 21 -4.35 -2.35 3.51
CA TYR A 21 -5.13 -2.50 4.73
C TYR A 21 -5.67 -3.93 4.91
N ALA A 22 -5.71 -4.40 6.15
CA ALA A 22 -6.50 -5.56 6.52
C ALA A 22 -7.99 -5.21 6.61
N CYS A 23 -8.84 -6.13 6.17
CA CYS A 23 -10.28 -6.00 6.27
C CYS A 23 -10.84 -6.62 7.55
N ASP A 24 -11.89 -6.01 8.10
CA ASP A 24 -12.70 -6.60 9.16
C ASP A 24 -13.58 -7.77 8.64
N SER A 25 -14.38 -8.37 9.53
CA SER A 25 -15.29 -9.46 9.18
C SER A 25 -16.39 -9.08 8.17
N PHE A 26 -16.57 -7.78 7.89
CA PHE A 26 -17.52 -7.25 6.92
C PHE A 26 -16.84 -6.82 5.61
N GLY A 27 -15.53 -7.07 5.46
CA GLY A 27 -14.76 -6.70 4.28
C GLY A 27 -14.37 -5.22 4.22
N ARG A 28 -14.47 -4.48 5.33
CA ARG A 28 -14.14 -3.06 5.38
C ARG A 28 -12.69 -2.85 5.81
N PRO A 29 -11.94 -1.93 5.20
CA PRO A 29 -10.57 -1.60 5.63
C PRO A 29 -10.56 -1.16 7.09
N SER A 30 -9.68 -1.74 7.90
CA SER A 30 -9.65 -1.53 9.35
C SER A 30 -8.27 -1.19 9.90
N HIS A 31 -7.21 -1.78 9.35
CA HIS A 31 -5.85 -1.59 9.86
C HIS A 31 -4.85 -1.48 8.72
N LEU A 32 -3.99 -0.46 8.73
CA LEU A 32 -2.89 -0.35 7.79
C LEU A 32 -1.86 -1.44 8.11
N ILE A 33 -1.57 -2.29 7.14
CA ILE A 33 -0.65 -3.43 7.28
C ILE A 33 0.58 -3.33 6.38
N GLY A 34 0.64 -2.32 5.51
CA GLY A 34 1.83 -2.03 4.71
C GLY A 34 1.52 -1.08 3.57
N GLY A 35 2.46 -1.00 2.62
CA GLY A 35 2.32 -0.21 1.41
C GLY A 35 3.21 -0.73 0.29
N VAL A 36 2.90 -0.33 -0.94
CA VAL A 36 3.69 -0.66 -2.14
C VAL A 36 4.21 0.62 -2.79
N MET A 37 5.51 0.64 -3.10
CA MET A 37 6.21 1.78 -3.72
C MET A 37 6.83 1.39 -5.07
N GLY A 38 6.72 2.28 -6.05
CA GLY A 38 7.49 2.35 -7.30
C GLY A 38 7.20 1.26 -8.34
N ALA A 39 6.58 0.14 -7.95
CA ALA A 39 6.44 -1.05 -8.79
C ALA A 39 5.02 -1.27 -9.34
N ALA A 40 3.98 -0.82 -8.62
CA ALA A 40 2.59 -1.08 -8.97
C ALA A 40 2.00 0.04 -9.83
N ARG A 41 1.40 -0.31 -10.97
CA ARG A 41 0.70 0.65 -11.85
C ARG A 41 -0.82 0.62 -11.64
N THR A 42 -1.34 -0.47 -11.08
CA THR A 42 -2.74 -0.68 -10.77
C THR A 42 -2.90 -1.17 -9.33
N ARG A 43 -4.14 -1.11 -8.83
CA ARG A 43 -4.49 -1.64 -7.51
C ARG A 43 -4.24 -3.14 -7.44
N GLU A 44 -4.55 -3.84 -8.51
CA GLU A 44 -4.36 -5.28 -8.66
C GLU A 44 -2.87 -5.65 -8.66
N ASP A 45 -2.03 -4.84 -9.33
CA ASP A 45 -0.56 -5.02 -9.28
C ASP A 45 -0.03 -4.84 -7.85
N ALA A 46 -0.48 -3.79 -7.16
CA ALA A 46 -0.08 -3.53 -5.77
C ALA A 46 -0.47 -4.69 -4.85
N LEU A 47 -1.69 -5.23 -4.99
CA LEU A 47 -2.11 -6.41 -4.25
C LEU A 47 -1.23 -7.62 -4.57
N ALA A 48 -0.96 -7.89 -5.85
CA ALA A 48 -0.13 -9.03 -6.26
C ALA A 48 1.30 -8.92 -5.72
N ILE A 49 1.90 -7.73 -5.78
CA ILE A 49 3.24 -7.45 -5.24
C ILE A 49 3.24 -7.65 -3.73
N PHE A 50 2.28 -7.09 -3.00
CA PHE A 50 2.19 -7.20 -1.56
C PHE A 50 2.09 -8.67 -1.10
N LEU A 51 1.22 -9.46 -1.73
CA LEU A 51 1.04 -10.88 -1.39
C LEU A 51 2.23 -11.75 -1.80
N THR A 52 2.98 -11.37 -2.83
CA THR A 52 4.22 -12.06 -3.20
C THR A 52 5.29 -11.89 -2.12
N MET A 53 5.35 -10.70 -1.51
CA MET A 53 6.31 -10.38 -0.44
C MET A 53 5.87 -10.89 0.94
N ASN A 54 4.57 -11.08 1.15
CA ASN A 54 3.96 -11.51 2.41
C ASN A 54 3.04 -12.73 2.18
N PRO A 55 3.60 -13.90 1.80
CA PRO A 55 2.83 -15.09 1.41
C PRO A 55 2.00 -15.69 2.55
N GLU A 56 2.28 -15.33 3.80
CA GLU A 56 1.50 -15.70 4.98
C GLU A 56 0.15 -14.97 5.08
N ILE A 57 -0.01 -13.85 4.36
CA ILE A 57 -1.25 -13.06 4.39
C ILE A 57 -2.25 -13.62 3.38
N PRO A 58 -3.43 -14.06 3.82
CA PRO A 58 -4.48 -14.50 2.89
C PRO A 58 -5.10 -13.29 2.17
N GLY A 59 -4.83 -13.16 0.87
CA GLY A 59 -5.24 -12.00 0.05
C GLY A 59 -6.74 -11.68 0.01
N ARG A 60 -7.62 -12.61 0.42
CA ARG A 60 -9.07 -12.39 0.51
C ARG A 60 -9.51 -11.37 1.58
N PHE A 61 -8.62 -10.96 2.47
CA PHE A 61 -8.91 -10.00 3.55
C PHE A 61 -8.05 -8.75 3.47
N VAL A 62 -7.64 -8.37 2.24
CA VAL A 62 -6.77 -7.22 2.01
C VAL A 62 -7.46 -6.22 1.10
N TRP A 63 -7.34 -4.94 1.42
CA TRP A 63 -7.79 -3.82 0.61
C TRP A 63 -6.60 -2.93 0.28
N VAL A 64 -6.55 -2.45 -0.96
CA VAL A 64 -5.48 -1.57 -1.44
C VAL A 64 -6.10 -0.23 -1.81
N GLY A 65 -5.61 0.84 -1.15
CA GLY A 65 -6.12 2.21 -1.27
C GLY A 65 -5.62 2.94 -2.48
#